data_AF-A0A6A0AFL6-F1
#
_entry.id   AF-A0A6A0AFL6-F1
#
_cell.length_a   1.000
_cell.length_b   1.000
_cell.length_c   1.000
_cell.angle_alpha   90.00
_cell.angle_beta   90.00
_cell.angle_gamma   90.00
#
_symmetry.space_group_name_H-M   'P 1'
#
loop_
_entity.id
_entity.type
_entity.pdbx_description
1 polymer ?
#
loop_
_entity_poly.entity_id
_entity_poly.type
_entity_poly.pdbx_seq_one_letter_code
_entity_poly.pdbx_strand_id
1 'polypeptide(L)'
;MADFLTFMRKYIIEQLVKEVGSDAACLDNIHWCLTVPAMWNERDKAVMRTAALRAGLIRKAGSDALTIVSEPKAAAMSALGDDVTPYVAGMTVMVVHAGTGTVDVTIHNCQALGGQVVLSEATCCARALCGSLYVDNEFSAHYRAAVGAAAFDAWVAQHPAGLQQLMDTWEAVKCIFPNSYGASLAANMGRLGQGLGADDLGSSNTLRVPIPPELQQLMSEEQRGSLKQQQHGLDSKLVLSSSVMRQLFKGPVDAACRLAVSQLMAARSEGNARPCSMVLLVGEFARSPSLQARVSAIVLGSGLAQQVVVPDKPHMAVLA
;
A
#
# COMPACT_ATOMS: atom_id res chain seq x y z
N MET A 1 11.90 -21.04 -0.98
CA MET A 1 10.48 -21.25 -0.57
C MET A 1 10.36 -22.31 0.51
N ALA A 2 10.71 -23.58 0.25
CA ALA A 2 10.58 -24.64 1.24
C ALA A 2 11.42 -24.40 2.52
N ASP A 3 12.65 -23.90 2.39
CA ASP A 3 13.49 -23.62 3.58
C ASP A 3 12.87 -22.54 4.47
N PHE A 4 12.43 -21.43 3.86
CA PHE A 4 11.73 -20.35 4.57
C PHE A 4 10.46 -20.87 5.27
N LEU A 5 9.62 -21.64 4.58
CA LEU A 5 8.43 -22.27 5.17
C LEU A 5 8.81 -23.23 6.31
N THR A 6 9.94 -23.92 6.22
CA THR A 6 10.43 -24.82 7.27
C THR A 6 10.78 -24.04 8.53
N PHE A 7 11.49 -22.91 8.38
CA PHE A 7 11.79 -22.03 9.51
C PHE A 7 10.52 -21.43 10.12
N MET A 8 9.59 -20.93 9.28
CA MET A 8 8.32 -20.40 9.77
C MET A 8 7.51 -21.47 10.52
N ARG A 9 7.39 -22.68 9.97
CA ARG A 9 6.68 -23.79 10.62
C ARG A 9 7.27 -24.10 12.00
N LYS A 10 8.61 -24.21 12.09
CA LYS A 10 9.29 -24.49 13.36
C LYS A 10 8.97 -23.40 14.38
N TYR A 11 9.14 -22.14 14.00
CA TYR A 11 8.85 -21.00 14.87
C TYR A 11 7.37 -20.98 15.31
N ILE A 12 6.43 -21.14 14.39
CA ILE A 12 4.99 -21.13 14.69
C ILE A 12 4.62 -22.26 15.65
N ILE A 13 5.08 -23.50 15.39
CA ILE A 13 4.83 -24.63 16.29
C ILE A 13 5.44 -24.37 17.66
N GLU A 14 6.66 -23.85 17.75
CA GLU A 14 7.30 -23.49 19.03
C GLU A 14 6.49 -22.45 19.82
N GLN A 15 5.84 -21.48 19.16
CA GLN A 15 4.95 -20.55 19.85
C GLN A 15 3.62 -21.21 20.25
N LEU A 16 3.00 -21.98 19.36
CA LEU A 16 1.76 -22.70 19.66
C LEU A 16 1.92 -23.67 20.84
N VAL A 17 3.03 -24.39 20.93
CA VAL A 17 3.31 -25.29 22.07
C VAL A 17 3.34 -24.52 23.39
N LYS A 18 3.83 -23.28 23.40
CA LYS A 18 3.84 -22.44 24.62
C LYS A 18 2.44 -21.94 24.97
N GLU A 19 1.61 -21.65 23.98
CA GLU A 19 0.27 -21.09 24.18
C GLU A 19 -0.79 -22.15 24.51
N VAL A 20 -0.81 -23.27 23.77
CA VAL A 20 -1.88 -24.28 23.84
C VAL A 20 -1.39 -25.67 24.27
N GLY A 21 -0.08 -25.85 24.48
CA GLY A 21 0.53 -27.13 24.85
C GLY A 21 0.84 -28.03 23.65
N SER A 22 1.71 -29.02 23.88
CA SER A 22 2.26 -29.88 22.82
C SER A 22 1.21 -30.73 22.10
N ASP A 23 0.19 -31.21 22.82
CA ASP A 23 -0.82 -32.11 22.25
C ASP A 23 -1.77 -31.35 21.30
N ALA A 24 -2.12 -30.11 21.64
CA ALA A 24 -2.96 -29.25 20.81
C ALA A 24 -2.18 -28.70 19.60
N ALA A 25 -0.90 -28.35 19.77
CA ALA A 25 -0.02 -27.82 18.73
C ALA A 25 0.50 -28.88 17.73
N CYS A 26 -0.14 -30.04 17.64
CA CYS A 26 0.25 -31.08 16.69
C CYS A 26 -0.26 -30.77 15.27
N LEU A 27 0.47 -31.24 14.25
CA LEU A 27 0.15 -30.99 12.84
C LEU A 27 -1.25 -31.49 12.42
N ASP A 28 -1.80 -32.50 13.10
CA ASP A 28 -3.14 -33.02 12.80
C ASP A 28 -4.26 -32.03 13.15
N ASN A 29 -3.98 -31.08 14.04
CA ASN A 29 -4.93 -30.08 14.49
C ASN A 29 -4.74 -28.72 13.79
N ILE A 30 -3.79 -28.61 12.86
CA ILE A 30 -3.45 -27.34 12.21
C ILE A 30 -3.95 -27.34 10.77
N HIS A 31 -4.75 -26.32 10.44
CA HIS A 31 -5.10 -25.98 9.06
C HIS A 31 -4.24 -24.79 8.60
N TRP A 32 -3.45 -24.99 7.55
CA TRP A 32 -2.60 -23.94 7.00
C TRP A 32 -3.32 -23.17 5.89
N CYS A 33 -3.35 -21.85 5.99
CA CYS A 33 -3.78 -20.96 4.91
C CYS A 33 -2.56 -20.19 4.39
N LEU A 34 -2.12 -20.47 3.16
CA LEU A 34 -1.02 -19.75 2.52
C LEU A 34 -1.55 -18.79 1.47
N THR A 35 -1.18 -17.53 1.57
CA THR A 35 -1.45 -16.52 0.55
C THR A 35 -0.39 -16.56 -0.55
N VAL A 36 -0.81 -16.32 -1.80
CA VAL A 36 0.08 -16.23 -2.96
C VAL A 36 -0.25 -15.00 -3.82
N PRO A 37 0.71 -14.45 -4.57
CA PRO A 37 0.45 -13.27 -5.41
C PRO A 37 -0.69 -13.49 -6.40
N ALA A 38 -1.42 -12.42 -6.71
CA ALA A 38 -2.59 -12.45 -7.60
C ALA A 38 -2.31 -13.02 -9.01
N MET A 39 -1.09 -12.86 -9.52
CA MET A 39 -0.69 -13.31 -10.86
C MET A 39 -0.37 -14.81 -10.95
N TRP A 40 -0.37 -15.55 -9.83
CA TRP A 40 0.03 -16.94 -9.80
C TRP A 40 -1.05 -17.85 -10.39
N ASN A 41 -0.70 -18.60 -11.42
CA ASN A 41 -1.58 -19.59 -12.02
C ASN A 41 -1.57 -20.90 -11.20
N GLU A 42 -2.36 -21.89 -11.63
CA GLU A 42 -2.45 -23.19 -10.94
C GLU A 42 -1.12 -23.97 -10.88
N ARG A 43 -0.23 -23.78 -11.86
CA ARG A 43 1.11 -24.38 -11.84
C ARG A 43 1.95 -23.75 -10.74
N ASP A 44 1.94 -22.43 -10.60
CA ASP A 44 2.67 -21.72 -9.56
C ASP A 44 2.13 -22.09 -8.16
N LYS A 45 0.81 -22.19 -8.01
CA LYS A 45 0.17 -22.70 -6.78
C LYS A 45 0.56 -24.15 -6.48
N ALA A 46 0.67 -25.01 -7.49
CA ALA A 46 1.16 -26.38 -7.31
C ALA A 46 2.63 -26.43 -6.83
N VAL A 47 3.46 -25.49 -7.29
CA VAL A 47 4.84 -25.31 -6.77
C VAL A 47 4.81 -24.90 -5.30
N MET A 48 3.95 -23.96 -4.90
CA MET A 48 3.77 -23.60 -3.48
C MET A 48 3.33 -24.81 -2.63
N ARG A 49 2.37 -25.59 -3.12
CA ARG A 49 1.91 -26.81 -2.44
C ARG A 49 3.04 -27.84 -2.26
N THR A 50 3.89 -27.98 -3.27
CA THR A 50 5.09 -28.84 -3.20
C THR A 50 6.09 -28.29 -2.17
N ALA A 51 6.28 -26.97 -2.11
CA ALA A 51 7.15 -26.35 -1.11
C ALA A 51 6.59 -26.54 0.32
N ALA A 52 5.27 -26.41 0.52
CA ALA A 52 4.61 -26.65 1.80
C ALA A 52 4.74 -28.11 2.26
N LEU A 53 4.63 -29.07 1.33
CA LEU A 53 4.89 -30.48 1.60
C LEU A 53 6.35 -30.73 2.02
N ARG A 54 7.32 -30.17 1.28
CA ARG A 54 8.75 -30.29 1.61
C ARG A 54 9.11 -29.65 2.94
N ALA A 55 8.48 -28.53 3.26
CA ALA A 55 8.59 -27.87 4.55
C ALA A 55 7.84 -28.59 5.67
N GLY A 56 7.07 -29.61 5.34
CA GLY A 56 6.26 -30.44 6.23
C GLY A 56 5.18 -29.66 6.97
N LEU A 57 4.57 -28.65 6.34
CA LEU A 57 3.30 -28.07 6.78
C LEU A 57 2.17 -29.09 6.60
N ILE A 58 2.26 -29.90 5.54
CA ILE A 58 1.32 -31.00 5.24
C ILE A 58 2.10 -32.30 4.99
N ARG A 59 1.44 -33.45 5.19
CA ARG A 59 2.04 -34.78 4.98
C ARG A 59 1.85 -35.34 3.58
N LYS A 60 0.85 -34.86 2.84
CA LYS A 60 0.49 -35.31 1.49
C LYS A 60 0.14 -34.10 0.64
N ALA A 61 0.48 -34.10 -0.65
CA ALA A 61 0.22 -32.96 -1.53
C ALA A 61 -1.28 -32.59 -1.62
N GLY A 62 -2.16 -33.59 -1.67
CA GLY A 62 -3.62 -33.39 -1.70
C GLY A 62 -4.29 -33.26 -0.32
N SER A 63 -3.54 -32.85 0.72
CA SER A 63 -4.10 -32.68 2.05
C SER A 63 -5.05 -31.48 2.11
N ASP A 64 -6.24 -31.69 2.67
CA ASP A 64 -7.23 -30.62 2.90
C ASP A 64 -6.78 -29.64 4.00
N ALA A 65 -5.83 -30.04 4.85
CA ALA A 65 -5.19 -29.17 5.86
C ALA A 65 -4.33 -28.03 5.27
N LEU A 66 -4.34 -27.81 3.95
CA LEU A 66 -3.71 -26.67 3.29
C LEU A 66 -4.67 -26.02 2.29
N THR A 67 -5.04 -24.78 2.58
CA THR A 67 -5.69 -23.87 1.63
C THR A 67 -4.65 -22.91 1.06
N ILE A 68 -4.57 -22.83 -0.26
CA ILE A 68 -3.82 -21.78 -0.95
C ILE A 68 -4.84 -20.78 -1.48
N VAL A 69 -4.69 -19.52 -1.07
CA VAL A 69 -5.58 -18.42 -1.45
C VAL A 69 -4.75 -17.30 -2.10
N SER A 70 -5.30 -16.61 -3.09
CA SER A 70 -4.62 -15.43 -3.62
C SER A 70 -4.67 -14.30 -2.58
N GLU A 71 -3.58 -13.55 -2.41
CA GLU A 71 -3.50 -12.35 -1.56
C GLU A 71 -4.71 -11.40 -1.71
N PRO A 72 -5.15 -11.00 -2.93
CA PRO A 72 -6.30 -10.10 -3.05
C PRO A 72 -7.60 -10.72 -2.52
N LYS A 73 -7.83 -12.02 -2.75
CA LYS A 73 -8.98 -12.74 -2.20
C LYS A 73 -8.93 -12.82 -0.67
N ALA A 74 -7.75 -13.08 -0.10
CA ALA A 74 -7.57 -13.05 1.35
C ALA A 74 -7.84 -11.66 1.92
N ALA A 75 -7.34 -10.61 1.28
CA ALA A 75 -7.60 -9.22 1.67
C ALA A 75 -9.08 -8.85 1.58
N ALA A 76 -9.78 -9.27 0.53
CA ALA A 76 -11.22 -9.10 0.43
C ALA A 76 -11.97 -9.84 1.55
N MET A 77 -11.58 -11.07 1.86
CA MET A 77 -12.21 -11.83 2.94
C MET A 77 -11.94 -11.22 4.31
N SER A 78 -10.75 -10.71 4.57
CA SER A 78 -10.39 -10.06 5.84
C SER A 78 -11.11 -8.73 6.04
N ALA A 79 -11.37 -8.00 4.95
CA ALA A 79 -12.14 -6.76 4.99
C ALA A 79 -13.61 -6.94 5.38
N LEU A 80 -14.10 -8.17 5.55
CA LEU A 80 -15.44 -8.49 6.07
C LEU A 80 -15.55 -8.42 7.60
N GLY A 81 -14.64 -7.73 8.29
CA GLY A 81 -14.72 -7.51 9.74
C GLY A 81 -16.03 -6.83 10.16
N ASP A 82 -16.33 -6.87 11.46
CA ASP A 82 -17.65 -6.66 12.09
C ASP A 82 -18.43 -5.40 11.66
N ASP A 83 -17.78 -4.38 11.08
CA ASP A 83 -18.38 -3.10 10.65
C ASP A 83 -18.59 -2.95 9.12
N VAL A 84 -18.21 -3.94 8.30
CA VAL A 84 -18.35 -3.86 6.83
C VAL A 84 -19.59 -4.61 6.35
N THR A 85 -20.28 -4.03 5.36
CA THR A 85 -21.46 -4.67 4.74
C THR A 85 -21.09 -6.07 4.23
N PRO A 86 -21.84 -7.11 4.63
CA PRO A 86 -21.53 -8.47 4.23
C PRO A 86 -21.58 -8.58 2.71
N TYR A 87 -20.66 -9.35 2.12
CA TYR A 87 -20.73 -9.61 0.69
C TYR A 87 -22.01 -10.37 0.36
N VAL A 88 -22.75 -9.82 -0.60
CA VAL A 88 -23.98 -10.42 -1.13
C VAL A 88 -23.73 -10.91 -2.55
N ALA A 89 -24.35 -12.01 -2.93
CA ALA A 89 -24.31 -12.49 -4.30
C ALA A 89 -24.78 -11.41 -5.29
N GLY A 90 -24.04 -11.25 -6.39
CA GLY A 90 -24.25 -10.19 -7.38
C GLY A 90 -23.47 -8.90 -7.09
N MET A 91 -22.80 -8.79 -5.94
CA MET A 91 -21.83 -7.72 -5.72
C MET A 91 -20.53 -7.99 -6.49
N THR A 92 -19.82 -6.91 -6.78
CA THR A 92 -18.49 -6.94 -7.38
C THR A 92 -17.54 -6.14 -6.51
N VAL A 93 -16.39 -6.71 -6.17
CA VAL A 93 -15.40 -6.11 -5.29
C VAL A 93 -14.09 -5.99 -6.02
N MET A 94 -13.57 -4.77 -6.18
CA MET A 94 -12.21 -4.54 -6.65
C MET A 94 -11.27 -4.50 -5.45
N VAL A 95 -10.14 -5.19 -5.52
CA VAL A 95 -9.06 -5.08 -4.54
C VAL A 95 -7.89 -4.37 -5.19
N VAL A 96 -7.52 -3.21 -4.64
CA VAL A 96 -6.32 -2.44 -4.97
C VAL A 96 -5.30 -2.72 -3.87
N HIS A 97 -4.38 -3.66 -4.14
CA HIS A 97 -3.29 -3.96 -3.24
C HIS A 97 -2.09 -3.05 -3.56
N ALA A 98 -1.95 -1.97 -2.79
CA ALA A 98 -0.88 -1.01 -2.90
C ALA A 98 0.26 -1.36 -1.93
N GLY A 99 1.24 -2.11 -2.42
CA GLY A 99 2.44 -2.48 -1.67
C GLY A 99 3.59 -1.50 -1.87
N THR A 100 4.77 -1.93 -1.45
CA THR A 100 5.98 -1.10 -1.50
C THR A 100 6.56 -0.97 -2.91
N GLY A 101 6.62 -2.07 -3.67
CA GLY A 101 7.11 -2.03 -5.05
C GLY A 101 5.99 -1.91 -6.10
N THR A 102 4.87 -2.58 -5.88
CA THR A 102 3.80 -2.72 -6.87
C THR A 102 2.47 -2.25 -6.34
N VAL A 103 1.62 -1.83 -7.27
CA VAL A 103 0.18 -1.77 -7.06
C VAL A 103 -0.44 -2.83 -7.96
N ASP A 104 -1.16 -3.77 -7.36
CA ASP A 104 -1.85 -4.86 -8.03
C ASP A 104 -3.37 -4.65 -7.88
N VAL A 105 -4.11 -4.78 -8.98
CA VAL A 105 -5.57 -4.60 -9.01
C VAL A 105 -6.23 -5.86 -9.54
N THR A 106 -7.23 -6.34 -8.81
CA THR A 106 -8.07 -7.47 -9.18
C THR A 106 -9.53 -7.14 -8.93
N ILE A 107 -10.43 -7.72 -9.71
CA ILE A 107 -11.88 -7.58 -9.51
C ILE A 107 -12.44 -8.97 -9.26
N HIS A 108 -13.29 -9.09 -8.25
CA HIS A 108 -13.96 -10.32 -7.86
C HIS A 108 -15.48 -10.16 -7.94
N ASN A 109 -16.16 -11.19 -8.44
CA ASN A 109 -17.61 -11.31 -8.37
C ASN A 109 -17.99 -12.17 -7.15
N CYS A 110 -18.93 -11.66 -6.36
CA CYS A 110 -19.57 -12.39 -5.27
C CYS A 110 -20.68 -13.27 -5.85
N GLN A 111 -20.56 -14.59 -5.70
CA GLN A 111 -21.51 -15.57 -6.21
C GLN A 111 -22.08 -16.41 -5.07
N ALA A 112 -23.37 -16.76 -5.16
CA ALA A 112 -23.96 -17.73 -4.24
C ALA A 112 -23.63 -19.14 -4.71
N LEU A 113 -22.88 -19.89 -3.91
CA LEU A 113 -22.53 -21.29 -4.16
C LEU A 113 -22.80 -22.10 -2.88
N GLY A 114 -23.71 -23.07 -2.96
CA GLY A 114 -24.01 -23.95 -1.82
C GLY A 114 -24.51 -23.24 -0.55
N GLY A 115 -25.22 -22.10 -0.71
CA GLY A 115 -25.71 -21.30 0.41
C GLY A 115 -24.66 -20.35 1.03
N GLN A 116 -23.45 -20.30 0.48
CA GLN A 116 -22.38 -19.38 0.89
C GLN A 116 -22.04 -18.39 -0.23
N VAL A 117 -21.50 -17.23 0.14
CA VAL A 117 -20.99 -16.25 -0.82
C VAL A 117 -19.52 -16.54 -1.07
N VAL A 118 -19.18 -16.75 -2.34
CA VAL A 118 -17.83 -17.07 -2.80
C VAL A 118 -17.33 -15.97 -3.73
N LEU A 119 -16.08 -15.56 -3.51
CA LEU A 119 -15.37 -14.64 -4.40
C LEU A 119 -14.73 -15.42 -5.55
N SER A 120 -15.11 -15.05 -6.78
CA SER A 120 -14.54 -15.53 -8.04
C SER A 120 -13.86 -14.38 -8.77
N GLU A 121 -12.68 -14.59 -9.38
CA GLU A 121 -12.00 -13.55 -10.15
C GLU A 121 -12.79 -13.22 -11.42
N ALA A 122 -13.08 -11.94 -11.62
CA ALA A 122 -13.81 -11.41 -12.76
C ALA A 122 -12.87 -10.99 -13.90
N THR A 123 -11.65 -10.56 -13.57
CA THR A 123 -10.66 -10.06 -14.53
C THR A 123 -9.26 -10.55 -14.12
N CYS A 124 -8.35 -10.68 -15.08
CA CYS A 124 -6.95 -10.93 -14.78
C CYS A 124 -6.35 -9.77 -13.98
N CYS A 125 -5.41 -10.08 -13.08
CA CYS A 125 -4.70 -9.07 -12.30
C CYS A 125 -3.98 -8.07 -13.21
N ALA A 126 -4.17 -6.78 -12.96
CA ALA A 126 -3.39 -5.71 -13.55
C ALA A 126 -2.36 -5.18 -12.54
N ARG A 127 -1.19 -4.77 -13.01
CA ARG A 127 -0.07 -4.35 -12.17
C ARG A 127 0.57 -3.08 -12.68
N ALA A 128 0.96 -2.20 -11.75
CA ALA A 128 1.85 -1.08 -12.01
C ALA A 128 3.01 -1.03 -11.01
N LEU A 129 4.15 -0.58 -11.50
CA LEU A 129 5.36 -0.30 -10.73
C LEU A 129 5.26 1.09 -10.10
N CYS A 130 4.39 1.26 -9.12
CA CYS A 130 4.09 2.56 -8.51
C CYS A 130 3.74 2.49 -7.02
N GLY A 131 4.32 1.51 -6.31
CA GLY A 131 4.20 1.40 -4.85
C GLY A 131 4.90 2.52 -4.09
N SER A 132 4.89 2.45 -2.75
CA SER A 132 5.48 3.50 -1.88
C SER A 132 6.96 3.77 -2.15
N LEU A 133 7.74 2.77 -2.58
CA LEU A 133 9.15 2.91 -2.96
C LEU A 133 9.36 3.94 -4.06
N TYR A 134 8.39 4.12 -4.96
CA TYR A 134 8.51 5.12 -6.02
C TYR A 134 8.39 6.54 -5.47
N VAL A 135 7.66 6.73 -4.37
CA VAL A 135 7.65 8.03 -3.66
C VAL A 135 9.01 8.26 -3.00
N ASP A 136 9.65 7.21 -2.49
CA ASP A 136 11.00 7.29 -1.92
C ASP A 136 12.03 7.65 -2.97
N ASN A 137 11.93 7.07 -4.17
CA ASN A 137 12.80 7.41 -5.30
C ASN A 137 12.66 8.87 -5.73
N GLU A 138 11.42 9.39 -5.81
CA GLU A 138 11.17 10.80 -6.10
C GLU A 138 11.79 11.70 -5.02
N PHE A 139 11.64 11.32 -3.74
CA PHE A 139 12.27 12.04 -2.64
C PHE A 139 13.80 12.01 -2.73
N SER A 140 14.41 10.84 -2.92
CA SER A 140 15.87 10.71 -3.04
C SER A 140 16.40 11.52 -4.21
N ALA A 141 15.71 11.54 -5.35
CA ALA A 141 16.08 12.39 -6.49
C ALA A 141 15.97 13.88 -6.16
N HIS A 142 14.88 14.30 -5.51
CA HIS A 142 14.68 15.69 -5.08
C HIS A 142 15.73 16.14 -4.07
N TYR A 143 16.01 15.30 -3.06
CA TYR A 143 17.02 15.56 -2.03
C TYR A 143 18.42 15.66 -2.64
N ARG A 144 18.79 14.69 -3.50
CA ARG A 144 20.06 14.69 -4.23
C ARG A 144 20.24 15.92 -5.10
N ALA A 145 19.18 16.40 -5.75
CA ALA A 145 19.22 17.63 -6.54
C ALA A 145 19.43 18.87 -5.65
N ALA A 146 18.73 18.94 -4.51
CA ALA A 146 18.78 20.09 -3.60
C ALA A 146 20.14 20.25 -2.91
N VAL A 147 20.75 19.15 -2.46
CA VAL A 147 22.07 19.18 -1.78
C VAL A 147 23.24 19.10 -2.78
N GLY A 148 22.96 18.80 -4.05
CA GLY A 148 23.97 18.64 -5.08
C GLY A 148 24.38 17.17 -5.28
N ALA A 149 24.28 16.71 -6.53
CA ALA A 149 24.54 15.33 -6.92
C ALA A 149 25.91 14.80 -6.47
N ALA A 150 26.99 15.55 -6.77
CA ALA A 150 28.35 15.13 -6.42
C ALA A 150 28.57 15.02 -4.90
N ALA A 151 28.03 15.99 -4.13
CA ALA A 151 28.13 15.98 -2.68
C ALA A 151 27.35 14.81 -2.07
N PHE A 152 26.12 14.59 -2.54
CA PHE A 152 25.27 13.48 -2.11
C PHE A 152 25.91 12.12 -2.39
N ASP A 153 26.38 11.90 -3.63
CA ASP A 153 26.94 10.61 -4.05
C ASP A 153 28.24 10.30 -3.28
N ALA A 154 29.11 11.30 -3.09
CA ALA A 154 30.32 11.17 -2.28
C ALA A 154 29.99 10.88 -0.82
N TRP A 155 28.99 11.55 -0.25
CA TRP A 155 28.55 11.34 1.13
C TRP A 155 27.97 9.94 1.33
N VAL A 156 27.09 9.46 0.44
CA VAL A 156 26.49 8.11 0.50
C VAL A 156 27.56 7.02 0.45
N ALA A 157 28.57 7.19 -0.42
CA ALA A 157 29.67 6.23 -0.52
C ALA A 157 30.51 6.14 0.76
N GLN A 158 30.64 7.24 1.50
CA GLN A 158 31.40 7.31 2.75
C GLN A 158 30.56 6.97 4.00
N HIS A 159 29.24 7.22 3.96
CA HIS A 159 28.34 7.14 5.11
C HIS A 159 27.05 6.35 4.80
N PRO A 160 27.13 5.05 4.44
CA PRO A 160 25.94 4.25 4.14
C PRO A 160 24.94 4.17 5.30
N ALA A 161 25.42 4.16 6.55
CA ALA A 161 24.56 4.22 7.74
C ALA A 161 23.83 5.56 7.86
N GLY A 162 24.46 6.67 7.44
CA GLY A 162 23.83 7.98 7.41
C GLY A 162 22.69 8.04 6.39
N LEU A 163 22.84 7.39 5.23
CA LEU A 163 21.76 7.29 4.24
C LEU A 163 20.55 6.54 4.83
N GLN A 164 20.77 5.46 5.57
CA GLN A 164 19.67 4.74 6.22
C GLN A 164 18.92 5.65 7.20
N GLN A 165 19.63 6.38 8.06
CA GLN A 165 19.02 7.33 9.01
C GLN A 165 18.24 8.45 8.32
N LEU A 166 18.74 8.94 7.19
CA LEU A 166 18.04 9.92 6.35
C LEU A 166 16.74 9.33 5.81
N MET A 167 16.78 8.11 5.29
CA MET A 167 15.59 7.43 4.75
C MET A 167 14.58 7.07 5.85
N ASP A 168 15.02 6.72 7.05
CA ASP A 168 14.14 6.50 8.21
C ASP A 168 13.43 7.80 8.63
N THR A 169 14.15 8.93 8.60
CA THR A 169 13.55 10.24 8.87
C THR A 169 12.55 10.63 7.79
N TRP A 170 12.89 10.34 6.52
CA TRP A 170 11.99 10.54 5.40
C TRP A 170 10.73 9.66 5.53
N GLU A 171 10.85 8.40 5.95
CA GLU A 171 9.71 7.50 6.14
C GLU A 171 8.71 8.10 7.14
N ALA A 172 9.19 8.64 8.25
CA ALA A 172 8.35 9.33 9.23
C ALA A 172 7.64 10.55 8.62
N VAL A 173 8.35 11.35 7.82
CA VAL A 173 7.81 12.53 7.12
C VAL A 173 6.77 12.15 6.06
N LYS A 174 7.05 11.12 5.27
CA LYS A 174 6.17 10.55 4.24
C LYS A 174 4.87 10.04 4.85
N CYS A 175 4.95 9.34 5.98
CA CYS A 175 3.80 8.76 6.68
C CYS A 175 2.85 9.81 7.28
N ILE A 176 3.36 10.95 7.75
CA ILE A 176 2.52 11.99 8.38
C ILE A 176 1.89 12.97 7.40
N PHE A 177 2.31 12.99 6.13
CA PHE A 177 1.84 13.97 5.15
C PHE A 177 0.34 13.82 4.86
N PRO A 178 -0.51 14.76 5.33
CA PRO A 178 -1.94 14.61 5.25
C PRO A 178 -2.50 15.15 3.93
N ASN A 179 -3.73 14.73 3.64
CA ASN A 179 -4.55 15.22 2.54
C ASN A 179 -4.67 16.76 2.54
N SER A 180 -4.10 17.43 1.55
CA SER A 180 -4.37 18.85 1.27
C SER A 180 -5.35 19.07 0.11
N TYR A 181 -5.93 18.01 -0.45
CA TYR A 181 -6.94 18.07 -1.51
C TYR A 181 -8.39 18.11 -0.98
N GLY A 182 -8.63 17.74 0.29
CA GLY A 182 -9.95 17.74 0.92
C GLY A 182 -10.50 19.14 1.27
N ALA A 183 -9.63 20.10 1.61
CA ALA A 183 -10.07 21.46 1.94
C ALA A 183 -10.69 22.19 0.74
N SER A 184 -10.28 21.86 -0.49
CA SER A 184 -10.81 22.50 -1.69
C SER A 184 -12.14 21.90 -2.18
N LEU A 185 -12.37 20.60 -1.99
CA LEU A 185 -13.63 19.96 -2.38
C LEU A 185 -14.74 20.19 -1.35
N ALA A 186 -14.43 20.16 -0.05
CA ALA A 186 -15.38 20.54 1.00
C ALA A 186 -15.78 22.04 0.91
N ALA A 187 -14.86 22.92 0.50
CA ALA A 187 -15.17 24.33 0.25
C ALA A 187 -16.14 24.56 -0.94
N ASN A 188 -16.19 23.63 -1.90
CA ASN A 188 -17.08 23.71 -3.06
C ASN A 188 -18.48 23.11 -2.80
N MET A 189 -18.62 22.20 -1.81
CA MET A 189 -19.91 21.64 -1.40
C MET A 189 -20.53 22.34 -0.17
N GLY A 190 -19.77 23.13 0.58
CA GLY A 190 -20.20 23.77 1.83
C GLY A 190 -20.84 25.16 1.72
N ARG A 191 -21.06 25.71 0.52
CA ARG A 191 -21.69 27.04 0.35
C ARG A 191 -23.22 27.01 0.50
N LEU A 192 -23.72 26.45 1.60
CA LEU A 192 -25.10 26.54 2.07
C LEU A 192 -25.12 26.26 3.58
N GLY A 193 -24.58 27.18 4.38
CA GLY A 193 -24.54 27.01 5.84
C GLY A 193 -23.66 28.03 6.55
N GLN A 194 -24.25 29.17 6.88
CA GLN A 194 -23.86 30.21 7.84
C GLN A 194 -22.56 30.05 8.66
N GLY A 195 -21.64 31.00 8.46
CA GLY A 195 -21.17 31.90 9.51
C GLY A 195 -20.31 31.35 10.64
N LEU A 196 -19.03 31.08 10.37
CA LEU A 196 -17.93 31.20 11.34
C LEU A 196 -16.67 31.68 10.60
N GLY A 197 -15.90 32.55 11.26
CA GLY A 197 -14.84 33.40 10.69
C GLY A 197 -13.91 32.72 9.67
N ALA A 198 -13.85 33.32 8.49
CA ALA A 198 -12.91 32.96 7.44
C ALA A 198 -11.60 33.71 7.66
N ASP A 199 -10.78 33.28 8.62
CA ASP A 199 -9.41 33.76 8.82
C ASP A 199 -8.59 32.73 9.63
N ASP A 200 -8.46 31.46 9.16
CA ASP A 200 -7.33 30.59 9.57
C ASP A 200 -7.09 29.29 8.74
N LEU A 201 -7.44 29.25 7.45
CA LEU A 201 -7.28 28.03 6.60
C LEU A 201 -5.90 27.93 5.91
N GLY A 202 -4.85 28.49 6.51
CA GLY A 202 -3.56 28.73 5.86
C GLY A 202 -2.32 28.17 6.57
N SER A 203 -2.44 27.25 7.53
CA SER A 203 -1.25 26.66 8.17
C SER A 203 -0.51 25.74 7.18
N SER A 204 0.49 26.30 6.49
CA SER A 204 1.47 25.57 5.68
C SER A 204 2.24 24.61 6.60
N ASN A 205 1.82 23.36 6.64
CA ASN A 205 2.52 22.30 7.37
C ASN A 205 3.82 21.98 6.64
N THR A 206 4.84 22.81 6.87
CA THR A 206 6.15 22.72 6.23
C THR A 206 6.94 21.59 6.88
N LEU A 207 7.14 20.50 6.14
CA LEU A 207 7.88 19.34 6.59
C LEU A 207 9.39 19.57 6.38
N ARG A 208 10.22 18.89 7.17
CA ARG A 208 11.67 19.10 7.12
C ARG A 208 12.41 17.78 7.27
N VAL A 209 13.45 17.59 6.46
CA VAL A 209 14.38 16.46 6.56
C VAL A 209 15.78 17.00 6.82
N PRO A 210 16.54 16.49 7.80
CA PRO A 210 17.87 17.01 8.12
C PRO A 210 18.84 16.86 6.95
N ILE A 211 19.77 17.80 6.83
CA ILE A 211 20.96 17.69 6.00
C ILE A 211 22.14 17.39 6.94
N PRO A 212 22.70 16.18 6.93
CA PRO A 212 23.79 15.80 7.82
C PRO A 212 24.98 16.77 7.72
N PRO A 213 25.66 17.11 8.82
CA PRO A 213 26.80 18.03 8.81
C PRO A 213 27.91 17.60 7.84
N GLU A 214 28.16 16.29 7.74
CA GLU A 214 29.16 15.70 6.85
C GLU A 214 28.79 15.94 5.38
N LEU A 215 27.50 15.90 5.06
CA LEU A 215 26.99 16.24 3.74
C LEU A 215 27.11 17.74 3.48
N GLN A 216 26.77 18.60 4.46
CA GLN A 216 26.90 20.06 4.32
C GLN A 216 28.34 20.50 4.02
N GLN A 217 29.34 19.81 4.58
CA GLN A 217 30.76 20.09 4.32
C GLN A 217 31.17 19.77 2.88
N LEU A 218 30.48 18.82 2.24
CA LEU A 218 30.73 18.43 0.84
C LEU A 218 29.96 19.31 -0.16
N MET A 219 28.99 20.10 0.31
CA MET A 219 28.22 21.02 -0.54
C MET A 219 29.06 22.24 -0.93
N SER A 220 28.97 22.65 -2.20
CA SER A 220 29.57 23.91 -2.66
C SER A 220 28.93 25.14 -2.00
N GLU A 221 29.65 26.26 -1.97
CA GLU A 221 29.10 27.55 -1.51
C GLU A 221 27.88 27.99 -2.32
N GLU A 222 27.89 27.76 -3.63
CA GLU A 222 26.76 28.06 -4.52
C GLU A 222 25.52 27.25 -4.15
N GLN A 223 25.65 25.94 -3.93
CA GLN A 223 24.54 25.07 -3.51
C GLN A 223 23.97 25.50 -2.16
N ARG A 224 24.84 25.76 -1.17
CA ARG A 224 24.41 26.26 0.14
C ARG A 224 23.73 27.63 0.01
N GLY A 225 24.25 28.51 -0.83
CA GLY A 225 23.67 29.81 -1.13
C GLY A 225 22.27 29.71 -1.76
N SER A 226 22.13 28.87 -2.79
CA SER A 226 20.84 28.61 -3.44
C SER A 226 19.82 28.01 -2.46
N LEU A 227 20.24 27.04 -1.65
CA LEU A 227 19.36 26.42 -0.65
C LEU A 227 18.90 27.44 0.39
N LYS A 228 19.80 28.31 0.89
CA LYS A 228 19.42 29.42 1.79
C LYS A 228 18.42 30.36 1.15
N GLN A 229 18.64 30.77 -0.10
CA GLN A 229 17.73 31.68 -0.79
C GLN A 229 16.33 31.06 -0.94
N GLN A 230 16.26 29.77 -1.29
CA GLN A 230 15.00 29.05 -1.45
C GLN A 230 14.28 28.77 -0.12
N GLN A 231 15.01 28.69 0.99
CA GLN A 231 14.50 28.24 2.29
C GLN A 231 14.59 29.31 3.39
N HIS A 232 14.56 30.59 3.03
CA HIS A 232 14.59 31.72 3.97
C HIS A 232 15.76 31.67 4.97
N GLY A 233 16.96 31.30 4.48
CA GLY A 233 18.21 31.29 5.24
C GLY A 233 18.58 29.94 5.85
N LEU A 234 17.77 28.89 5.66
CA LEU A 234 18.06 27.54 6.16
C LEU A 234 18.89 26.71 5.18
N ASP A 235 20.01 26.14 5.64
CA ASP A 235 20.85 25.18 4.91
C ASP A 235 21.07 23.85 5.66
N SER A 236 20.62 23.74 6.92
CA SER A 236 20.81 22.54 7.74
C SER A 236 19.69 21.50 7.63
N LYS A 237 18.60 21.86 6.95
CA LYS A 237 17.45 21.00 6.70
C LYS A 237 16.92 21.26 5.30
N LEU A 238 16.48 20.23 4.61
CA LEU A 238 15.67 20.36 3.41
C LEU A 238 14.21 20.64 3.81
N VAL A 239 13.67 21.73 3.30
CA VAL A 239 12.31 22.19 3.54
C VAL A 239 11.39 21.61 2.47
N LEU A 240 10.47 20.77 2.88
CA LEU A 240 9.47 20.13 2.01
C LEU A 240 8.12 20.84 2.19
N SER A 241 7.84 21.78 1.29
CA SER A 241 6.53 22.44 1.25
C SER A 241 5.44 21.47 0.81
N SER A 242 4.17 21.82 1.07
CA SER A 242 3.05 21.00 0.63
C SER A 242 2.99 20.81 -0.90
N SER A 243 3.49 21.77 -1.69
CA SER A 243 3.55 21.62 -3.16
C SER A 243 4.62 20.62 -3.57
N VAL A 244 5.81 20.66 -2.96
CA VAL A 244 6.87 19.66 -3.17
C VAL A 244 6.37 18.27 -2.79
N MET A 245 5.80 18.13 -1.59
CA MET A 245 5.24 16.84 -1.14
C MET A 245 4.17 16.31 -2.11
N ARG A 246 3.25 17.15 -2.58
CA ARG A 246 2.27 16.73 -3.61
C ARG A 246 2.93 16.27 -4.90
N GLN A 247 4.04 16.89 -5.31
CA GLN A 247 4.76 16.51 -6.51
C GLN A 247 5.45 15.15 -6.36
N LEU A 248 6.08 14.87 -5.21
CA LEU A 248 6.73 13.59 -4.92
C LEU A 248 5.74 12.41 -5.00
N PHE A 249 4.51 12.61 -4.53
CA PHE A 249 3.47 11.58 -4.58
C PHE A 249 2.76 11.50 -5.94
N LYS A 250 2.81 12.55 -6.76
CA LYS A 250 1.96 12.70 -7.95
C LYS A 250 2.14 11.54 -8.93
N GLY A 251 3.38 11.23 -9.32
CA GLY A 251 3.67 10.17 -10.29
C GLY A 251 3.15 8.80 -9.83
N PRO A 252 3.59 8.30 -8.67
CA PRO A 252 3.18 7.00 -8.14
C PRO A 252 1.67 6.89 -7.91
N VAL A 253 1.07 7.91 -7.29
CA VAL A 253 -0.36 7.91 -6.97
C VAL A 253 -1.23 8.03 -8.23
N ASP A 254 -0.88 8.91 -9.18
CA ASP A 254 -1.63 9.02 -10.43
C ASP A 254 -1.54 7.72 -11.25
N ALA A 255 -0.41 7.00 -11.21
CA ALA A 255 -0.26 5.69 -11.84
C ALA A 255 -1.17 4.63 -11.19
N ALA A 256 -1.24 4.58 -9.85
CA ALA A 256 -2.14 3.69 -9.13
C ALA A 256 -3.62 3.97 -9.47
N CYS A 257 -4.01 5.25 -9.53
CA CYS A 257 -5.36 5.65 -9.88
C CYS A 257 -5.72 5.29 -11.32
N ARG A 258 -4.81 5.50 -12.28
CA ARG A 258 -5.00 5.10 -13.68
C ARG A 258 -5.19 3.59 -13.80
N LEU A 259 -4.39 2.80 -13.09
CA LEU A 259 -4.51 1.34 -13.08
C LEU A 259 -5.90 0.90 -12.57
N ALA A 260 -6.33 1.44 -11.43
CA ALA A 260 -7.63 1.13 -10.84
C ALA A 260 -8.80 1.49 -11.78
N VAL A 261 -8.81 2.69 -12.35
CA VAL A 261 -9.85 3.13 -13.29
C VAL A 261 -9.84 2.30 -14.56
N SER A 262 -8.66 2.02 -15.12
CA SER A 262 -8.52 1.18 -16.32
C SER A 262 -9.11 -0.21 -16.09
N GLN A 263 -8.88 -0.81 -14.91
CA GLN A 263 -9.43 -2.12 -14.59
C GLN A 263 -10.96 -2.09 -14.45
N LEU A 264 -11.50 -1.05 -13.81
CA LEU A 264 -12.95 -0.86 -13.71
C LEU A 264 -13.59 -0.67 -15.10
N MET A 265 -12.95 0.08 -16.00
CA MET A 265 -13.43 0.24 -17.37
C MET A 265 -13.40 -1.07 -18.15
N ALA A 266 -12.32 -1.85 -18.03
CA ALA A 266 -12.19 -3.17 -18.67
C ALA A 266 -13.32 -4.11 -18.22
N ALA A 267 -13.54 -4.24 -16.91
CA ALA A 267 -14.62 -5.06 -16.37
C ALA A 267 -16.01 -4.61 -16.85
N ARG A 268 -16.24 -3.30 -16.98
CA ARG A 268 -17.50 -2.77 -17.51
C ARG A 268 -17.70 -3.13 -18.99
N SER A 269 -16.63 -3.09 -19.79
CA SER A 269 -16.69 -3.44 -21.22
C SER A 269 -16.93 -4.93 -21.47
N GLU A 270 -16.51 -5.80 -20.55
CA GLU A 270 -16.68 -7.27 -20.63
C GLU A 270 -18.07 -7.76 -20.18
N GLY A 271 -19.04 -6.85 -20.01
CA GLY A 271 -20.44 -7.19 -19.73
C GLY A 271 -20.94 -6.82 -18.33
N ASN A 272 -20.10 -6.21 -17.49
CA ASN A 272 -20.52 -5.74 -16.18
C ASN A 272 -21.15 -4.33 -16.29
N ALA A 273 -22.45 -4.27 -16.65
CA ALA A 273 -23.12 -3.00 -16.89
C ALA A 273 -23.23 -2.08 -15.66
N ARG A 274 -23.05 -2.64 -14.45
CA ARG A 274 -23.21 -1.92 -13.19
C ARG A 274 -21.86 -1.40 -12.67
N PRO A 275 -21.83 -0.23 -12.00
CA PRO A 275 -20.66 0.21 -11.26
C PRO A 275 -20.25 -0.80 -10.20
N CYS A 276 -18.94 -0.94 -10.00
CA CYS A 276 -18.36 -1.83 -9.01
C CYS A 276 -18.91 -1.51 -7.61
N SER A 277 -19.45 -2.52 -6.93
CA SER A 277 -20.11 -2.35 -5.63
C SER A 277 -19.16 -1.82 -4.54
N MET A 278 -17.87 -2.19 -4.58
CA MET A 278 -16.89 -1.79 -3.58
C MET A 278 -15.48 -1.83 -4.16
N VAL A 279 -14.67 -0.83 -3.83
CA VAL A 279 -13.22 -0.86 -4.06
C VAL A 279 -12.52 -0.90 -2.71
N LEU A 280 -11.77 -1.96 -2.47
CA LEU A 280 -11.00 -2.16 -1.26
C LEU A 280 -9.55 -1.75 -1.51
N LEU A 281 -9.04 -0.77 -0.77
CA LEU A 281 -7.66 -0.32 -0.85
C LEU A 281 -6.87 -0.88 0.35
N VAL A 282 -5.91 -1.75 0.05
CA VAL A 282 -5.11 -2.52 1.04
C VAL A 282 -3.61 -2.43 0.73
N GLY A 283 -2.79 -2.93 1.64
CA GLY A 283 -1.33 -2.97 1.53
C GLY A 283 -0.63 -1.89 2.35
N GLU A 284 0.70 -1.92 2.30
CA GLU A 284 1.54 -1.01 3.07
C GLU A 284 1.37 0.45 2.62
N PHE A 285 1.34 0.70 1.31
CA PHE A 285 1.17 2.05 0.76
C PHE A 285 -0.25 2.58 0.96
N ALA A 286 -1.24 1.70 1.12
CA ALA A 286 -2.61 2.07 1.49
C ALA A 286 -2.73 2.72 2.87
N ARG A 287 -1.69 2.70 3.71
CA ARG A 287 -1.66 3.51 4.94
C ARG A 287 -1.52 5.01 4.67
N SER A 288 -1.05 5.40 3.48
CA SER A 288 -0.83 6.80 3.13
C SER A 288 -2.16 7.55 2.96
N PRO A 289 -2.43 8.60 3.76
CA PRO A 289 -3.63 9.42 3.59
C PRO A 289 -3.71 10.07 2.20
N SER A 290 -2.55 10.37 1.61
CA SER A 290 -2.45 10.95 0.25
C SER A 290 -2.90 9.96 -0.83
N LEU A 291 -2.51 8.68 -0.72
CA LEU A 291 -2.98 7.64 -1.64
C LEU A 291 -4.48 7.39 -1.45
N GLN A 292 -4.93 7.21 -0.21
CA GLN A 292 -6.33 6.96 0.12
C GLN A 292 -7.24 8.06 -0.45
N ALA A 293 -6.95 9.33 -0.16
CA ALA A 293 -7.77 10.45 -0.61
C ALA A 293 -7.84 10.54 -2.14
N ARG A 294 -6.72 10.32 -2.83
CA ARG A 294 -6.63 10.47 -4.28
C ARG A 294 -7.28 9.31 -5.02
N VAL A 295 -7.07 8.07 -4.56
CA VAL A 295 -7.76 6.89 -5.08
C VAL A 295 -9.26 7.05 -4.88
N SER A 296 -9.72 7.39 -3.67
CA SER A 296 -11.14 7.62 -3.40
C SER A 296 -11.75 8.69 -4.29
N ALA A 297 -11.11 9.86 -4.42
CA ALA A 297 -11.62 10.94 -5.26
C ALA A 297 -11.73 10.55 -6.74
N ILE A 298 -10.69 9.91 -7.30
CA ILE A 298 -10.67 9.55 -8.72
C ILE A 298 -11.61 8.38 -9.02
N VAL A 299 -11.61 7.34 -8.18
CA VAL A 299 -12.44 6.15 -8.36
C VAL A 299 -13.92 6.51 -8.22
N LEU A 300 -14.31 7.25 -7.18
CA LEU A 300 -15.71 7.69 -7.01
C LEU A 300 -16.10 8.70 -8.09
N GLY A 301 -15.22 9.65 -8.41
CA GLY A 301 -15.46 10.65 -9.46
C GLY A 301 -15.61 10.05 -10.86
N SER A 302 -15.09 8.84 -11.10
CA SER A 302 -15.28 8.13 -12.37
C SER A 302 -16.71 7.60 -12.58
N GLY A 303 -17.50 7.46 -11.51
CA GLY A 303 -18.82 6.82 -11.54
C GLY A 303 -18.77 5.31 -11.81
N LEU A 304 -17.59 4.69 -11.82
CA LEU A 304 -17.40 3.26 -12.06
C LEU A 304 -17.41 2.41 -10.79
N ALA A 305 -17.45 3.04 -9.61
CA ALA A 305 -17.57 2.37 -8.34
C ALA A 305 -18.50 3.14 -7.39
N GLN A 306 -19.17 2.41 -6.49
CA GLN A 306 -20.15 2.96 -5.56
C GLN A 306 -19.50 3.47 -4.27
N GLN A 307 -18.44 2.81 -3.81
CA GLN A 307 -17.72 3.16 -2.59
C GLN A 307 -16.25 2.72 -2.66
N VAL A 308 -15.41 3.40 -1.88
CA VAL A 308 -14.02 3.00 -1.63
C VAL A 308 -13.87 2.78 -0.13
N VAL A 309 -13.37 1.61 0.25
CA VAL A 309 -13.18 1.18 1.63
C VAL A 309 -11.70 0.96 1.87
N VAL A 310 -11.20 1.50 2.98
CA VAL A 310 -9.85 1.26 3.48
C VAL A 310 -10.01 0.62 4.86
N PRO A 311 -9.57 -0.64 5.06
CA PRO A 311 -9.61 -1.26 6.39
C PRO A 311 -8.79 -0.47 7.41
N ASP A 312 -9.10 -0.59 8.70
CA ASP A 312 -8.36 0.06 9.79
C ASP A 312 -6.86 -0.29 9.77
N LYS A 313 -6.55 -1.54 9.42
CA LYS A 313 -5.18 -2.06 9.28
C LYS A 313 -4.96 -2.53 7.84
N PRO A 314 -4.84 -1.62 6.86
CA PRO A 314 -4.82 -1.99 5.45
C PRO A 314 -3.57 -2.82 5.09
N HIS A 315 -2.46 -2.61 5.81
CA HIS A 315 -1.22 -3.39 5.68
C HIS A 315 -1.32 -4.82 6.20
N MET A 316 -2.30 -5.13 7.07
CA MET A 316 -2.52 -6.46 7.61
C MET A 316 -3.61 -7.23 6.87
N ALA A 317 -4.34 -6.61 5.93
CA ALA A 317 -5.52 -7.24 5.32
C ALA A 317 -5.23 -8.60 4.66
N VAL A 318 -4.01 -8.83 4.16
CA VAL A 318 -3.63 -10.13 3.57
C VAL A 318 -3.37 -11.21 4.64
N LEU A 319 -3.00 -10.81 5.86
CA LEU A 319 -2.54 -11.67 6.95
C LEU A 319 -3.51 -11.75 8.14
N ALA A 320 -4.61 -10.99 8.09
CA ALA A 320 -5.57 -10.82 9.18
C ALA A 320 -6.70 -11.86 9.14
#